data_AF-A0A9D0M6G2-F1
#
_entry.id   AF-A0A9D0M6G2-F1
#
_cell.length_a   1.000
_cell.length_b   1.000
_cell.length_c   1.000
_cell.angle_alpha   90.00
_cell.angle_beta   90.00
_cell.angle_gamma   90.00
#
_symmetry.space_group_name_H-M   'P 1'
#
loop_
_entity.id
_entity.type
_entity.pdbx_description
1 polymer ?
#
loop_
_entity_poly.entity_id
_entity_poly.type
_entity_poly.pdbx_seq_one_letter_code
_entity_poly.pdbx_strand_id
1 'polypeptide(L)'
;MNDQYREILEQIKAIPAETDMLAEISKILYNGIVHFDWVGFYMINPENKNELLLGPFSGEPTEHVRIPVGRGICGKAAAIKSVFIVPDVSLEENYLSCSPHVKSEIVVPLKDGEEVWGEIDIDSHTPDAFTPEDRIFLEEVASLLSEWRGRHG
;
A
#
# COMPACT_ATOMS: atom_id res chain seq x y z
N MET A 1 -0.68 -8.23 17.72
CA MET A 1 0.19 -7.16 17.18
C MET A 1 1.38 -6.95 18.11
N ASN A 2 2.59 -6.91 17.56
CA ASN A 2 3.85 -6.73 18.30
C ASN A 2 4.03 -5.27 18.75
N ASP A 3 5.06 -4.99 19.57
CA ASP A 3 5.28 -3.64 20.12
C ASP A 3 5.72 -2.63 19.06
N GLN A 4 6.52 -3.05 18.07
CA GLN A 4 6.94 -2.21 16.94
C GLN A 4 5.75 -1.65 16.15
N TYR A 5 4.77 -2.50 15.81
CA TYR A 5 3.57 -2.09 15.07
C TYR A 5 2.69 -1.16 15.89
N ARG A 6 2.59 -1.39 17.21
CA ARG A 6 1.88 -0.46 18.11
C ARG A 6 2.54 0.92 18.12
N GLU A 7 3.86 0.98 18.27
CA GLU A 7 4.60 2.23 18.25
C GLU A 7 4.44 2.99 16.93
N ILE A 8 4.49 2.28 15.80
CA ILE A 8 4.26 2.88 14.48
C ILE A 8 2.84 3.43 14.36
N LEU A 9 1.80 2.71 14.82
CA LEU A 9 0.43 3.22 14.79
C LEU A 9 0.27 4.48 15.64
N GLU A 10 0.93 4.56 16.79
CA GLU A 10 0.91 5.77 17.61
C GLU A 10 1.62 6.95 16.91
N GLN A 11 2.73 6.70 16.19
CA GLN A 11 3.37 7.72 15.36
C GLN A 11 2.41 8.21 14.25
N ILE A 12 1.72 7.29 13.56
CA ILE A 12 0.76 7.63 12.51
C ILE A 12 -0.40 8.47 13.07
N LYS A 13 -0.95 8.10 14.23
CA LYS A 13 -2.02 8.86 14.88
C LYS A 13 -1.58 10.26 15.34
N ALA A 14 -0.28 10.44 15.60
CA ALA A 14 0.29 11.70 16.02
C ALA A 14 0.67 12.63 14.85
N ILE A 15 0.49 12.21 13.59
CA ILE A 15 0.75 13.06 12.43
C ILE A 15 -0.15 14.31 12.48
N PRO A 16 0.42 15.54 12.40
CA PRO A 16 -0.37 16.76 12.37
C PRO A 16 -1.28 16.84 11.13
N ALA A 17 -2.51 17.35 11.31
CA ALA A 17 -3.54 17.35 10.28
C ALA A 17 -3.16 18.12 8.99
N GLU A 18 -2.30 19.12 9.10
CA GLU A 18 -1.79 19.93 7.99
C GLU A 18 -0.70 19.24 7.15
N THR A 19 -0.23 18.06 7.58
CA THR A 19 0.81 17.28 6.90
C THR A 19 0.21 16.46 5.77
N ASP A 20 0.98 16.20 4.71
CA ASP A 20 0.64 15.16 3.74
C ASP A 20 0.70 13.78 4.43
N MET A 21 -0.47 13.31 4.86
CA MET A 21 -0.65 12.08 5.63
C MET A 21 -0.09 10.86 4.88
N LEU A 22 -0.34 10.76 3.57
CA LEU A 22 0.12 9.63 2.76
C LEU A 22 1.65 9.64 2.64
N ALA A 23 2.23 10.81 2.34
CA ALA A 23 3.68 10.93 2.25
C ALA A 23 4.36 10.58 3.58
N GLU A 24 3.81 11.03 4.71
CA GLU A 24 4.42 10.77 6.02
C GLU A 24 4.26 9.31 6.46
N ILE A 25 3.10 8.69 6.22
CA ILE A 25 2.92 7.25 6.48
C ILE A 25 3.90 6.42 5.64
N SER A 26 4.09 6.74 4.35
CA SER A 26 5.03 5.99 3.51
C SER A 26 6.44 5.96 4.12
N LYS A 27 6.90 7.10 4.65
CA LYS A 27 8.22 7.20 5.30
C LYS A 27 8.26 6.46 6.63
N ILE A 28 7.23 6.56 7.45
CA ILE A 28 7.18 5.88 8.75
C ILE A 28 7.23 4.37 8.55
N LEU A 29 6.43 3.84 7.62
CA LEU A 29 6.41 2.41 7.31
C LEU A 29 7.75 1.94 6.72
N TYR A 30 8.26 2.66 5.72
CA TYR A 30 9.52 2.34 5.06
C TYR A 30 10.72 2.32 6.02
N ASN A 31 10.84 3.33 6.90
CA ASN A 31 11.95 3.40 7.86
C ASN A 31 11.73 2.51 9.08
N GLY A 32 10.47 2.16 9.37
CA GLY A 32 10.06 1.50 10.60
C GLY A 32 10.11 -0.02 10.52
N ILE A 33 10.01 -0.62 9.34
CA ILE A 33 9.86 -2.08 9.17
C ILE A 33 10.90 -2.60 8.17
N VAL A 34 11.75 -3.52 8.65
CA VAL A 34 12.97 -3.93 7.94
C VAL A 34 12.72 -4.62 6.59
N HIS A 35 11.61 -5.34 6.46
CA HIS A 35 11.27 -6.06 5.23
C HIS A 35 10.39 -5.26 4.27
N PHE A 36 10.15 -3.98 4.54
CA PHE A 36 9.43 -3.07 3.65
C PHE A 36 10.44 -2.30 2.82
N ASP A 37 10.77 -2.82 1.64
CA ASP A 37 11.81 -2.28 0.76
C ASP A 37 11.29 -1.19 -0.20
N TRP A 38 9.98 -1.14 -0.40
CA TRP A 38 9.28 -0.03 -1.05
C TRP A 38 7.89 0.11 -0.42
N VAL A 39 7.45 1.34 -0.16
CA VAL A 39 6.11 1.62 0.36
C VAL A 39 5.51 2.76 -0.44
N GLY A 40 4.35 2.55 -1.04
CA GLY A 40 3.66 3.57 -1.80
C GLY A 40 2.16 3.49 -1.71
N PHE A 41 1.55 4.50 -2.30
CA PHE A 41 0.11 4.61 -2.41
C PHE A 41 -0.29 4.71 -3.87
N TYR A 42 -1.29 3.93 -4.26
CA TYR A 42 -1.95 4.08 -5.56
C TYR A 42 -3.37 4.59 -5.33
N MET A 43 -3.78 5.58 -6.11
CA MET A 43 -5.07 6.27 -5.95
C MET A 43 -5.94 6.01 -7.16
N ILE A 44 -7.23 5.72 -6.98
CA ILE A 44 -8.14 5.62 -8.13
C ILE A 44 -8.19 6.97 -8.85
N ASN A 45 -7.95 6.95 -10.16
CA ASN A 45 -7.98 8.14 -10.98
C ASN A 45 -9.40 8.75 -10.98
N PRO A 46 -9.58 10.01 -10.54
CA PRO A 46 -10.89 10.65 -10.48
C PRO A 46 -11.52 10.86 -11.87
N GLU A 47 -10.71 10.96 -12.92
CA GLU A 47 -11.17 11.12 -14.31
C GLU A 47 -11.42 9.77 -15.00
N ASN A 48 -10.78 8.70 -14.54
CA ASN A 48 -10.92 7.35 -15.10
C ASN A 48 -10.84 6.28 -14.01
N LYS A 49 -11.99 5.86 -13.48
CA LYS A 49 -12.06 4.88 -12.39
C LYS A 49 -11.49 3.48 -12.71
N ASN A 50 -11.14 3.20 -13.97
CA ASN A 50 -10.46 1.97 -14.38
C ASN A 50 -8.94 2.09 -14.35
N GLU A 51 -8.39 3.12 -13.70
CA GLU A 51 -6.96 3.36 -13.59
C GLU A 51 -6.58 3.81 -12.17
N LEU A 52 -5.43 3.34 -11.72
CA LEU A 52 -4.73 3.75 -10.51
C LEU A 52 -3.60 4.71 -10.88
N LEU A 53 -3.40 5.77 -10.11
CA LEU A 53 -2.31 6.73 -10.24
C LEU A 53 -1.37 6.58 -9.05
N LEU A 54 -0.07 6.58 -9.31
CA LEU A 54 0.94 6.62 -8.24
C LEU A 54 0.82 7.92 -7.44
N GLY A 55 0.61 7.77 -6.13
CA GLY A 55 0.67 8.82 -5.13
C GLY A 55 2.04 8.89 -4.45
N PRO A 56 2.12 9.40 -3.20
CA PRO A 56 3.36 9.42 -2.46
C PRO A 56 3.94 8.02 -2.23
N PHE A 57 5.26 7.90 -2.26
CA PHE A 57 5.97 6.66 -2.00
C PHE A 57 7.35 6.91 -1.37
N SER A 58 7.91 5.88 -0.77
CA SER A 58 9.25 5.81 -0.19
C SER A 58 9.93 4.53 -0.69
N GLY A 59 11.09 4.66 -1.33
CA GLY A 59 11.81 3.56 -1.97
C GLY A 59 12.41 3.97 -3.32
N GLU A 60 12.82 2.98 -4.11
CA GLU A 60 13.34 3.22 -5.46
C GLU A 60 12.24 3.80 -6.40
N PRO A 61 12.61 4.64 -7.38
CA PRO A 61 11.66 5.10 -8.40
C PRO A 61 11.04 3.93 -9.18
N THR A 62 9.76 4.04 -9.50
CA THR A 62 9.01 3.03 -10.27
C THR A 62 8.51 3.60 -11.60
N GLU A 63 8.49 2.77 -12.65
CA GLU A 63 7.89 3.12 -13.95
C GLU A 63 6.35 2.99 -13.94
N HIS A 64 5.78 2.33 -12.93
CA HIS A 64 4.35 2.06 -12.81
C HIS A 64 3.61 3.25 -12.22
N VAL A 65 3.65 4.39 -12.91
CA VAL A 65 2.94 5.62 -12.51
C VAL A 65 1.43 5.54 -12.75
N ARG A 66 1.00 4.64 -13.63
CA ARG A 66 -0.40 4.38 -13.99
C ARG A 66 -0.62 2.88 -14.15
N ILE A 67 -1.62 2.34 -13.46
CA ILE A 67 -1.93 0.91 -13.50
C ILE A 67 -3.42 0.73 -13.84
N PRO A 68 -3.77 0.03 -14.93
CA PRO A 68 -5.17 -0.29 -15.20
C PRO A 68 -5.74 -1.23 -14.13
N VAL A 69 -6.96 -0.95 -13.67
CA VAL A 69 -7.67 -1.84 -12.75
C VAL A 69 -7.86 -3.22 -13.40
N GLY A 70 -7.60 -4.27 -12.64
CA GLY A 70 -7.57 -5.67 -13.08
C GLY A 70 -6.25 -6.13 -13.71
N ARG A 71 -5.24 -5.26 -13.85
CA ARG A 71 -3.91 -5.60 -14.40
C ARG A 71 -2.83 -5.57 -13.31
N GLY A 72 -1.92 -6.53 -13.32
CA GLY A 72 -0.92 -6.67 -12.26
C GLY A 72 -1.53 -7.02 -10.91
N ILE A 73 -0.73 -6.98 -9.85
CA ILE A 73 -1.17 -7.30 -8.48
C ILE A 73 -2.03 -6.15 -7.93
N CYS A 74 -1.51 -4.91 -7.95
CA CYS A 74 -2.23 -3.67 -7.63
C CYS A 74 -3.61 -3.58 -8.31
N GLY A 75 -3.66 -3.68 -9.64
CA GLY A 75 -4.93 -3.61 -10.36
C GLY A 75 -5.92 -4.71 -9.98
N LYS A 76 -5.45 -5.95 -9.74
CA LYS A 76 -6.32 -7.05 -9.25
C LYS A 76 -6.86 -6.75 -7.85
N ALA A 77 -6.03 -6.22 -6.96
CA ALA A 77 -6.41 -5.85 -5.60
C ALA A 77 -7.52 -4.78 -5.61
N ALA A 78 -7.35 -3.72 -6.42
CA ALA A 78 -8.37 -2.70 -6.63
C ALA A 78 -9.67 -3.27 -7.22
N ALA A 79 -9.59 -4.20 -8.18
CA ALA A 79 -10.77 -4.80 -8.82
C ALA A 79 -11.57 -5.70 -7.87
N ILE A 80 -10.89 -6.53 -7.09
CA ILE A 80 -11.48 -7.50 -6.15
C ILE A 80 -11.79 -6.84 -4.79
N LYS A 81 -11.25 -5.64 -4.56
CA LYS A 81 -11.44 -4.87 -3.33
C LYS A 81 -11.02 -5.69 -2.11
N SER A 82 -9.92 -6.43 -2.18
CA SER A 82 -9.45 -7.30 -1.09
C SER A 82 -7.94 -7.21 -0.95
N VAL A 83 -7.42 -7.54 0.23
CA VAL A 83 -5.97 -7.62 0.47
C VAL A 83 -5.36 -8.74 -0.36
N PHE A 84 -4.23 -8.46 -1.00
CA PHE A 84 -3.42 -9.45 -1.70
C PHE A 84 -2.07 -9.57 -1.00
N ILE A 85 -1.65 -10.82 -0.76
CA ILE A 85 -0.30 -11.14 -0.33
C ILE A 85 0.27 -12.08 -1.38
N VAL A 86 1.36 -11.66 -2.00
CA VAL A 86 2.05 -12.40 -3.04
C VAL A 86 3.41 -12.82 -2.50
N PRO A 87 3.59 -14.08 -2.09
CA PRO A 87 4.84 -14.54 -1.49
C PRO A 87 5.99 -14.67 -2.51
N ASP A 88 5.66 -14.80 -3.79
CA ASP A 88 6.65 -14.82 -4.88
C ASP A 88 6.05 -14.14 -6.12
N VAL A 89 6.48 -12.90 -6.39
CA VAL A 89 5.99 -12.13 -7.54
C VAL A 89 6.39 -12.74 -8.89
N SER A 90 7.42 -13.60 -8.93
CA SER A 90 7.83 -14.27 -10.17
C SER A 90 6.82 -15.32 -10.64
N LEU A 91 5.93 -15.78 -9.76
CA LEU A 91 4.87 -16.74 -10.07
C LEU A 91 3.61 -16.08 -10.63
N GLU A 92 3.51 -14.75 -10.59
CA GLU A 92 2.35 -14.03 -11.09
C GLU A 92 2.40 -13.89 -12.62
N GLU A 93 1.54 -14.65 -13.32
CA GLU A 93 1.48 -14.71 -14.79
C GLU A 93 1.24 -13.35 -15.49
N ASN A 94 0.76 -12.35 -14.74
CA ASN A 94 0.51 -10.99 -15.21
C ASN A 94 1.31 -9.94 -14.43
N TYR A 95 2.48 -10.29 -13.88
CA TYR A 95 3.29 -9.34 -13.11
C TYR A 95 3.82 -8.22 -14.01
N LEU A 96 3.37 -7.00 -13.72
CA LEU A 96 3.96 -5.76 -14.20
C LEU A 96 5.21 -5.52 -13.35
N SER A 97 6.32 -6.16 -13.71
CA SER A 97 7.53 -6.15 -12.87
C SER A 97 8.13 -4.74 -12.78
N CYS A 98 8.03 -4.13 -11.59
CA CYS A 98 8.58 -2.80 -11.28
C CYS A 98 10.10 -2.80 -11.13
N SER A 99 10.68 -3.87 -10.58
CA SER A 99 12.12 -3.96 -10.30
C SER A 99 12.54 -5.43 -10.20
N PRO A 100 13.76 -5.79 -10.68
CA PRO A 100 14.29 -7.15 -10.55
C PRO A 100 14.56 -7.55 -9.09
N HIS A 101 14.50 -6.60 -8.16
CA HIS A 101 14.77 -6.83 -6.75
C HIS A 101 13.54 -7.27 -5.97
N VAL A 102 12.33 -6.93 -6.43
CA VAL A 102 11.07 -7.29 -5.75
C VAL A 102 10.85 -8.79 -5.83
N LYS A 103 10.56 -9.41 -4.69
CA LYS A 103 10.32 -10.86 -4.57
C LYS A 103 8.99 -11.18 -3.94
N SER A 104 8.46 -10.34 -3.05
CA SER A 104 7.10 -10.47 -2.54
C SER A 104 6.44 -9.10 -2.46
N GLU A 105 5.11 -9.08 -2.45
CA GLU A 105 4.30 -7.86 -2.46
C GLU A 105 3.07 -8.04 -1.57
N ILE A 106 2.66 -6.99 -0.85
CA ILE A 106 1.36 -6.91 -0.17
C ILE A 106 0.63 -5.65 -0.59
N VAL A 107 -0.61 -5.82 -1.04
CA VAL A 107 -1.50 -4.71 -1.42
C VAL A 107 -2.72 -4.69 -0.52
N VAL A 108 -2.97 -3.55 0.12
CA VAL A 108 -4.09 -3.32 1.03
C VAL A 108 -4.99 -2.20 0.49
N PRO A 109 -6.19 -2.51 -0.02
CA PRO A 109 -7.10 -1.50 -0.53
C PRO A 109 -7.60 -0.55 0.55
N LEU A 110 -7.55 0.74 0.26
CA LEU A 110 -8.14 1.82 1.04
C LEU A 110 -9.58 2.05 0.58
N LYS A 111 -10.53 1.88 1.50
CA LYS A 111 -11.96 1.85 1.19
C LYS A 111 -12.74 2.95 1.90
N ASP A 112 -13.78 3.42 1.23
CA ASP A 112 -14.87 4.20 1.81
C ASP A 112 -16.18 3.45 1.54
N GLY A 113 -16.71 2.81 2.58
CA GLY A 113 -17.75 1.80 2.44
C GLY A 113 -17.30 0.63 1.55
N GLU A 114 -18.03 0.40 0.46
CA GLU A 114 -17.71 -0.66 -0.52
C GLU A 114 -16.79 -0.18 -1.64
N GLU A 115 -16.48 1.12 -1.73
CA GLU A 115 -15.70 1.67 -2.85
C GLU A 115 -14.22 1.79 -2.47
N VAL A 116 -13.34 1.33 -3.36
CA VAL A 116 -11.90 1.53 -3.24
C VAL A 116 -11.57 2.91 -3.76
N TRP A 117 -10.83 3.69 -3.00
CA TRP A 117 -10.35 5.02 -3.41
C TRP A 117 -8.84 5.07 -3.61
N GLY A 118 -8.13 4.06 -3.12
CA GLY A 118 -6.71 3.86 -3.31
C GLY A 118 -6.27 2.55 -2.65
N GLU A 119 -4.98 2.35 -2.52
CA GLU A 119 -4.38 1.18 -1.90
C GLU A 119 -2.99 1.53 -1.34
N ILE A 120 -2.62 0.83 -0.28
CA ILE A 120 -1.24 0.75 0.20
C ILE A 120 -0.58 -0.40 -0.56
N ASP A 121 0.56 -0.13 -1.17
CA ASP A 121 1.36 -1.11 -1.90
C ASP A 121 2.75 -1.18 -1.28
N ILE A 122 3.22 -2.38 -0.98
CA ILE A 122 4.50 -2.61 -0.29
C ILE A 122 5.22 -3.79 -0.93
N ASP A 123 6.42 -3.51 -1.40
CA ASP A 123 7.33 -4.53 -1.94
C ASP A 123 8.37 -4.94 -0.91
N SER A 124 8.82 -6.21 -1.03
CA SER A 124 9.99 -6.72 -0.32
C SER A 124 10.98 -7.37 -1.28
N HIS A 125 12.27 -7.20 -0.99
CA HIS A 125 13.37 -7.92 -1.62
C HIS A 125 13.54 -9.36 -1.08
N THR A 126 12.74 -9.72 -0.08
CA THR A 126 12.70 -11.05 0.53
C THR A 126 11.48 -11.82 0.01
N PRO A 127 11.63 -13.09 -0.42
CA PRO A 127 10.48 -13.93 -0.76
C PRO A 127 9.66 -14.24 0.50
N ASP A 128 8.35 -14.34 0.36
CA ASP A 128 7.41 -14.70 1.44
C ASP A 128 7.59 -13.85 2.71
N ALA A 129 7.82 -12.54 2.52
CA ALA A 129 8.17 -11.64 3.62
C ALA A 129 6.97 -11.26 4.49
N PHE A 130 5.75 -11.31 3.95
CA PHE A 130 4.57 -10.77 4.59
C PHE A 130 3.78 -11.84 5.35
N THR A 131 3.53 -11.55 6.62
CA THR A 131 2.84 -12.41 7.58
C THR A 131 1.37 -12.00 7.76
N PRO A 132 0.54 -12.86 8.39
CA PRO A 132 -0.80 -12.48 8.82
C PRO A 132 -0.80 -11.23 9.74
N GLU A 133 0.23 -11.07 10.56
CA GLU A 133 0.41 -9.90 11.43
C GLU A 133 0.64 -8.62 10.64
N ASP A 134 1.42 -8.66 9.54
CA ASP A 134 1.61 -7.51 8.64
C ASP A 134 0.29 -7.07 8.03
N ARG A 135 -0.51 -8.04 7.57
CA ARG A 135 -1.85 -7.76 7.04
C ARG A 135 -2.74 -7.06 8.06
N ILE A 136 -2.84 -7.60 9.27
CA ILE A 136 -3.70 -7.02 10.32
C ILE A 136 -3.23 -5.59 10.63
N PHE A 137 -1.93 -5.39 10.74
CA PHE A 137 -1.35 -4.07 10.99
C PHE A 137 -1.64 -3.08 9.85
N LEU A 138 -1.47 -3.47 8.59
CA LEU A 138 -1.74 -2.59 7.45
C LEU A 138 -3.24 -2.34 7.24
N GLU A 139 -4.12 -3.29 7.60
CA GLU A 139 -5.56 -3.07 7.67
C GLU A 139 -5.91 -2.01 8.74
N GLU A 140 -5.20 -1.97 9.88
CA GLU A 140 -5.34 -0.89 10.87
C GLU A 140 -4.84 0.46 10.33
N VAL A 141 -3.71 0.49 9.63
CA VAL A 141 -3.22 1.71 8.95
C VAL A 141 -4.23 2.22 7.92
N ALA A 142 -4.81 1.32 7.12
CA ALA A 142 -5.85 1.64 6.15
C ALA A 142 -7.10 2.23 6.83
N SER A 143 -7.51 1.68 7.98
CA SER A 143 -8.62 2.23 8.77
C SER A 143 -8.36 3.65 9.24
N LEU A 144 -7.15 3.93 9.75
CA LEU A 144 -6.75 5.28 10.18
C LEU A 144 -6.78 6.28 9.02
N LEU A 145 -6.36 5.85 7.83
CA LEU A 145 -6.41 6.65 6.62
C LEU A 145 -7.84 6.95 6.16
N SER A 146 -8.74 5.97 6.22
CA SER A 146 -10.15 6.18 5.90
C SER A 146 -10.81 7.18 6.85
N GLU A 147 -10.51 7.11 8.15
CA GLU A 147 -10.97 8.10 9.13
C GLU A 147 -10.41 9.50 8.89
N TRP A 148 -9.10 9.59 8.59
CA TRP A 148 -8.47 10.86 8.26
C TRP A 148 -9.10 11.49 7.02
N ARG A 149 -9.31 10.70 5.96
CA ARG A 149 -9.95 11.14 4.72
C ARG A 149 -11.38 11.62 4.96
N GLY A 150 -12.19 10.93 5.77
CA GLY A 150 -13.55 11.36 6.10
C GLY A 150 -13.63 12.69 6.85
N ARG A 151 -12.55 13.13 7.50
CA ARG A 151 -12.47 14.43 8.20
C ARG A 151 -11.95 15.57 7.32
N HIS A 152 -11.28 15.27 6.21
CA HIS A 152 -10.55 16.25 5.39
C HIS A 152 -10.87 16.19 3.88
N GLY A 153 -11.77 15.29 3.48
CA GLY A 153 -12.22 15.09 2.10
C GLY A 153 -13.48 15.86 1.72
#